data_AF-A0A7W4IMS0-F1
#
_entry.id   AF-A0A7W4IMS0-F1
#
_cell.length_a   1.000
_cell.length_b   1.000
_cell.length_c   1.000
_cell.angle_alpha   90.00
_cell.angle_beta   90.00
_cell.angle_gamma   90.00
#
_symmetry.space_group_name_H-M   'P 1'
#
loop_
_entity.id
_entity.type
_entity.pdbx_description
1 polymer ?
#
loop_
_entity_poly.entity_id
_entity_poly.type
_entity_poly.pdbx_seq_one_letter_code
_entity_poly.pdbx_strand_id
1 'polypeptide(L)'
;MADFLAGGEARQRFLRYWVRDNRGNLFDLAFFFAFRMVPAVRCSHFGRWLGRVLVPRAYVGPMQRARANFTVLFPDRQPDAIAGMVDAYVESQGRQMVEYSAVTRLARRPGGVCHVGVEHLKECRDGPVIFMGLHLSNWEILMQCLSDLGLTLSLNYDPPRRRGRHWIVRYVRTRAGIALLPPGRQAVRPALRVLEAGGQLLVFCDEGFNGQIRAPFLGRPANLETNYALVARLARRTGARICPVYLTREEGVRFTLTILESFDLTCASASLLDDVERLNAIVEPLVRSHAPQWYFIDNRMVS
;
A
#
# COMPACT_ATOMS: atom_id res chain seq x y z
N MET A 1 14.27 6.53 -34.74
CA MET A 1 15.61 7.04 -35.10
C MET A 1 15.63 8.54 -35.33
N ALA A 2 14.55 9.14 -35.86
CA ALA A 2 14.42 10.59 -36.03
C ALA A 2 14.76 11.40 -34.75
N ASP A 3 14.22 11.00 -33.59
CA ASP A 3 14.50 11.68 -32.31
C ASP A 3 15.96 11.56 -31.84
N PHE A 4 16.67 10.48 -32.18
CA PHE A 4 18.09 10.32 -31.84
C PHE A 4 18.97 11.24 -32.69
N LEU A 5 18.60 11.40 -33.96
CA LEU A 5 19.28 12.22 -34.96
C LEU A 5 18.98 13.72 -34.77
N ALA A 6 17.82 14.07 -34.21
CA ALA A 6 17.39 15.45 -33.98
C ALA A 6 18.20 16.23 -32.91
N GLY A 7 19.07 15.56 -32.14
CA GLY A 7 19.89 16.19 -31.11
C GLY A 7 19.08 16.74 -29.91
N GLY A 8 19.76 17.45 -29.01
CA GLY A 8 19.13 18.16 -27.89
C GLY A 8 18.24 17.31 -26.97
N GLU A 9 17.11 17.87 -26.54
CA GLU A 9 16.17 17.17 -25.65
C GLU A 9 15.52 15.92 -26.27
N ALA A 10 15.34 15.90 -27.60
CA ALA A 10 14.76 14.76 -28.30
C ALA A 10 15.68 13.53 -28.23
N ARG A 11 16.99 13.73 -28.43
CA ARG A 11 18.00 12.67 -28.24
C ARG A 11 18.09 12.21 -26.79
N GLN A 12 17.96 13.13 -25.83
CA GLN A 12 17.92 12.77 -24.41
C GLN A 12 16.65 12.00 -24.02
N ARG A 13 15.47 12.34 -24.58
CA ARG A 13 14.22 11.57 -24.40
C ARG A 13 14.37 10.16 -25.02
N PHE A 14 14.93 10.09 -26.22
CA PHE A 14 15.21 8.82 -26.90
C PHE A 14 16.16 7.93 -26.09
N LEU A 15 17.31 8.45 -25.66
CA LEU A 15 18.30 7.69 -24.87
C LEU A 15 17.76 7.29 -23.50
N ARG A 16 16.98 8.16 -22.84
CA ARG A 16 16.27 7.81 -21.59
C ARG A 16 15.33 6.63 -21.82
N TYR A 17 14.47 6.70 -22.83
CA TYR A 17 13.47 5.68 -23.11
C TYR A 17 14.06 4.34 -23.60
N TRP A 18 14.98 4.39 -24.57
CA TRP A 18 15.48 3.20 -25.28
C TRP A 18 16.69 2.54 -24.62
N VAL A 19 17.50 3.29 -23.85
CA VAL A 19 18.72 2.74 -23.25
C VAL A 19 18.59 2.69 -21.73
N ARG A 20 18.38 3.83 -21.07
CA ARG A 20 18.37 3.89 -19.61
C ARG A 20 17.19 3.14 -19.00
N ASP A 21 15.98 3.40 -19.51
CA ASP A 21 14.76 2.80 -18.99
C ASP A 21 14.72 1.30 -19.34
N ASN A 22 15.21 0.89 -20.52
CA ASN A 22 15.32 -0.52 -20.89
C ASN A 22 16.30 -1.30 -20.00
N ARG A 23 17.46 -0.73 -19.64
CA ARG A 23 18.39 -1.36 -18.67
C ARG A 23 17.74 -1.50 -17.29
N GLY A 24 17.07 -0.45 -16.81
CA GLY A 24 16.35 -0.48 -15.56
C GLY A 24 15.21 -1.51 -15.56
N ASN A 25 14.45 -1.59 -16.65
CA ASN A 25 13.38 -2.57 -16.82
C ASN A 25 13.93 -4.00 -16.89
N LEU A 26 15.01 -4.24 -17.63
CA LEU A 26 15.66 -5.55 -17.70
C LEU A 26 16.15 -5.98 -16.32
N PHE A 27 16.77 -5.06 -15.56
CA PHE A 27 17.17 -5.34 -14.18
C PHE A 27 15.97 -5.65 -13.29
N ASP A 28 14.92 -4.81 -13.28
CA ASP A 28 13.73 -5.01 -12.46
C ASP A 28 13.08 -6.38 -12.77
N LEU A 29 12.96 -6.76 -14.06
CA LEU A 29 12.39 -8.03 -14.48
C LEU A 29 13.30 -9.23 -14.20
N ALA A 30 14.59 -9.15 -14.53
CA ALA A 30 15.54 -10.22 -14.27
C ALA A 30 15.66 -10.51 -12.77
N PHE A 31 15.71 -9.45 -11.95
CA PHE A 31 15.66 -9.55 -10.49
C PHE A 31 14.39 -10.25 -10.04
N PHE A 32 13.23 -9.81 -10.51
CA PHE A 32 11.95 -10.43 -10.17
C PHE A 32 11.92 -11.92 -10.51
N PHE A 33 12.30 -12.31 -11.73
CA PHE A 33 12.27 -13.72 -12.16
C PHE A 33 13.33 -14.58 -11.46
N ALA A 34 14.53 -14.05 -11.21
CA ALA A 34 15.56 -14.77 -10.45
C ALA A 34 15.07 -15.12 -9.02
N PHE A 35 14.48 -14.16 -8.32
CA PHE A 35 13.99 -14.39 -6.95
C PHE A 35 12.69 -15.20 -6.88
N ARG A 36 11.99 -15.42 -8.00
CA ARG A 36 10.88 -16.39 -8.05
C ARG A 36 11.35 -17.83 -7.84
N MET A 37 12.58 -18.15 -8.25
CA MET A 37 13.18 -19.47 -8.07
C MET A 37 13.75 -19.69 -6.65
N VAL A 38 14.03 -18.61 -5.93
CA VAL A 38 14.57 -18.64 -4.56
C VAL A 38 13.44 -18.90 -3.56
N PRO A 39 13.61 -19.76 -2.53
CA PRO A 39 12.59 -19.97 -1.50
C PRO A 39 12.11 -18.67 -0.85
N ALA A 40 10.80 -18.52 -0.65
CA ALA A 40 10.17 -17.26 -0.21
C ALA A 40 10.76 -16.69 1.09
N VAL A 41 11.09 -17.57 2.05
CA VAL A 41 11.78 -17.21 3.31
C VAL A 41 13.12 -16.52 3.02
N ARG A 42 13.95 -17.11 2.14
CA ARG A 42 15.25 -16.57 1.76
C ARG A 42 15.11 -15.25 1.00
N CYS A 43 14.10 -15.11 0.14
CA CYS A 43 13.79 -13.83 -0.52
C CYS A 43 13.54 -12.73 0.52
N SER A 44 12.72 -13.01 1.54
CA SER A 44 12.42 -12.05 2.59
C SER A 44 13.66 -11.72 3.43
N HIS A 45 14.47 -12.70 3.83
CA HIS A 45 15.72 -12.43 4.56
C HIS A 45 16.73 -11.64 3.74
N PHE A 46 16.84 -11.91 2.44
CA PHE A 46 17.66 -11.11 1.54
C PHE A 46 17.14 -9.67 1.47
N GLY A 47 15.82 -9.47 1.34
CA GLY A 47 15.21 -8.15 1.39
C GLY A 47 15.48 -7.40 2.70
N ARG A 48 15.47 -8.09 3.85
CA ARG A 48 15.89 -7.52 5.15
C ARG A 48 17.31 -6.96 5.09
N TRP A 49 18.25 -7.79 4.63
CA TRP A 49 19.66 -7.42 4.49
C TRP A 49 19.81 -6.24 3.52
N LEU A 50 19.13 -6.30 2.37
CA LEU A 50 19.14 -5.26 1.35
C LEU A 50 18.63 -3.92 1.90
N GLY A 51 17.56 -3.98 2.70
CA GLY A 51 17.01 -2.84 3.44
C GLY A 51 18.07 -2.19 4.32
N ARG A 52 18.67 -2.96 5.23
CA ARG A 52 19.71 -2.47 6.16
C ARG A 52 20.94 -1.91 5.46
N VAL A 53 21.39 -2.54 4.38
CA VAL A 53 22.66 -2.19 3.74
C VAL A 53 22.49 -1.09 2.69
N LEU A 54 21.50 -1.19 1.80
CA LEU A 54 21.40 -0.26 0.68
C LEU A 54 20.51 0.95 0.99
N VAL A 55 19.42 0.79 1.73
CA VAL A 55 18.43 1.88 1.87
C VAL A 55 19.02 3.11 2.57
N PRO A 56 19.72 2.99 3.71
CA PRO A 56 20.33 4.15 4.38
C PRO A 56 21.36 4.91 3.52
N ARG A 57 22.06 4.20 2.63
CA ARG A 57 23.13 4.76 1.78
C ARG A 57 22.58 5.39 0.50
N ALA A 58 21.60 4.74 -0.12
CA ALA A 58 21.02 5.19 -1.38
C ALA A 58 19.89 6.23 -1.20
N TYR A 59 19.27 6.29 -0.02
CA TYR A 59 18.08 7.10 0.27
C TYR A 59 18.25 7.98 1.52
N VAL A 60 19.38 8.68 1.61
CA VAL A 60 19.73 9.54 2.77
C VAL A 60 18.61 10.53 3.13
N GLY A 61 18.08 11.27 2.15
CA GLY A 61 17.00 12.25 2.36
C GLY A 61 15.71 11.62 2.91
N PRO A 62 15.15 10.57 2.28
CA PRO A 62 14.05 9.80 2.85
C PRO A 62 14.29 9.30 4.28
N MET A 63 15.50 8.81 4.59
CA MET A 63 15.80 8.32 5.95
C MET A 63 15.84 9.43 6.99
N GLN A 64 16.35 10.61 6.63
CA GLN A 64 16.29 11.78 7.51
C GLN A 64 14.84 12.16 7.82
N ARG A 65 13.95 12.10 6.82
CA ARG A 65 12.51 12.36 7.01
C ARG A 65 11.84 11.29 7.86
N ALA A 66 12.12 10.02 7.61
CA ALA A 66 11.60 8.92 8.42
C ALA A 66 11.98 9.09 9.90
N ARG A 67 13.25 9.41 10.18
CA ARG A 67 13.73 9.70 11.55
C ARG A 67 12.99 10.89 12.17
N ALA A 68 12.88 12.01 11.46
CA ALA A 68 12.17 13.19 11.95
C ALA A 68 10.70 12.89 12.25
N ASN A 69 10.03 12.14 11.36
CA ASN A 69 8.64 11.75 11.53
C ASN A 69 8.46 10.80 12.72
N PHE A 70 9.36 9.83 12.94
CA PHE A 70 9.32 9.01 14.15
C PHE A 70 9.49 9.85 15.42
N THR A 71 10.42 10.82 15.44
CA THR A 71 10.57 11.72 16.59
C THR A 71 9.29 12.52 16.86
N VAL A 72 8.62 13.01 15.82
CA VAL A 72 7.34 13.75 15.96
C VAL A 72 6.21 12.85 16.46
N LEU A 73 6.10 11.62 15.93
CA LEU A 73 5.04 10.69 16.30
C LEU A 73 5.23 10.06 17.69
N PHE A 74 6.47 10.02 18.17
CA PHE A 74 6.83 9.36 19.42
C PHE A 74 7.77 10.27 20.26
N PRO A 75 7.30 11.44 20.70
CA PRO A 75 8.14 12.44 21.38
C PRO A 75 8.73 11.92 22.70
N ASP A 76 8.06 10.96 23.36
CA ASP A 76 8.49 10.38 24.63
C ASP A 76 9.54 9.27 24.47
N ARG A 77 9.92 8.90 23.23
CA ARG A 77 10.89 7.83 22.97
C ARG A 77 12.31 8.37 22.92
N GLN A 78 13.21 7.66 23.58
CA GLN A 78 14.64 7.96 23.56
C GLN A 78 15.23 7.84 22.13
N PRO A 79 16.31 8.56 21.81
CA PRO A 79 16.94 8.55 20.49
C PRO A 79 17.29 7.14 19.97
N ASP A 80 17.73 6.24 20.83
CA ASP A 80 18.08 4.85 20.45
C ASP A 80 16.84 4.03 20.07
N ALA A 81 15.71 4.26 20.73
CA ALA A 81 14.44 3.64 20.37
C ALA A 81 13.97 4.13 18.99
N ILE A 82 14.12 5.43 18.71
CA ILE A 82 13.82 6.00 17.37
C ILE A 82 14.75 5.39 16.31
N ALA A 83 16.03 5.23 16.60
CA ALA A 83 16.97 4.58 15.68
C ALA A 83 16.55 3.13 15.37
N GLY A 84 16.15 2.37 16.39
CA GLY A 84 15.61 1.01 16.22
C GLY A 84 14.34 0.97 15.37
N MET A 85 13.45 1.97 15.47
CA MET A 85 12.26 2.09 14.62
C MET A 85 12.61 2.39 13.16
N VAL A 86 13.62 3.23 12.91
CA VAL A 86 14.15 3.49 11.56
C VAL A 86 14.74 2.22 10.96
N ASP A 87 15.50 1.44 11.75
CA ASP A 87 16.07 0.17 11.31
C ASP A 87 14.98 -0.84 10.93
N ALA A 88 13.96 -0.97 11.77
CA ALA A 88 12.81 -1.82 11.48
C ALA A 88 12.06 -1.37 10.20
N TYR A 89 11.95 -0.06 9.98
CA TYR A 89 11.36 0.50 8.76
C TYR A 89 12.16 0.16 7.51
N VAL A 90 13.47 0.39 7.49
CA VAL A 90 14.27 0.08 6.29
C VAL A 90 14.30 -1.41 5.97
N GLU A 91 14.25 -2.26 7.00
CA GLU A 91 14.06 -3.70 6.83
C GLU A 91 12.72 -4.03 6.18
N SER A 92 11.64 -3.40 6.63
CA SER A 92 10.31 -3.59 6.05
C SER A 92 10.30 -3.19 4.57
N GLN A 93 10.84 -2.01 4.23
CA GLN A 93 10.89 -1.53 2.84
C GLN A 93 11.75 -2.46 1.95
N GLY A 94 12.91 -2.90 2.45
CA GLY A 94 13.78 -3.83 1.74
C GLY A 94 13.12 -5.19 1.50
N ARG A 95 12.41 -5.73 2.51
CA ARG A 95 11.61 -6.96 2.38
C ARG A 95 10.55 -6.82 1.31
N GLN A 96 9.71 -5.78 1.40
CA GLN A 96 8.63 -5.54 0.45
C GLN A 96 9.12 -5.58 -1.00
N MET A 97 10.25 -4.90 -1.30
CA MET A 97 10.81 -4.85 -2.65
C MET A 97 11.14 -6.24 -3.23
N VAL A 98 11.69 -7.15 -2.43
CA VAL A 98 12.05 -8.50 -2.88
C VAL A 98 10.85 -9.44 -2.85
N GLU A 99 9.98 -9.28 -1.87
CA GLU A 99 8.81 -10.15 -1.65
C GLU A 99 7.76 -10.07 -2.77
N TYR A 100 7.76 -9.04 -3.63
CA TYR A 100 6.97 -9.03 -4.87
C TYR A 100 7.17 -10.32 -5.69
N SER A 101 8.39 -10.88 -5.71
CA SER A 101 8.72 -12.15 -6.37
C SER A 101 8.16 -13.40 -5.68
N ALA A 102 7.59 -13.26 -4.49
CA ALA A 102 7.21 -14.36 -3.61
C ALA A 102 5.80 -14.22 -2.99
N VAL A 103 5.03 -13.17 -3.32
CA VAL A 103 3.72 -12.86 -2.69
C VAL A 103 2.82 -14.08 -2.51
N THR A 104 2.45 -14.76 -3.59
CA THR A 104 1.56 -15.95 -3.52
C THR A 104 2.16 -17.07 -2.67
N ARG A 105 3.49 -17.25 -2.68
CA ARG A 105 4.18 -18.28 -1.89
C ARG A 105 4.26 -17.91 -0.42
N LEU A 106 4.30 -16.63 -0.09
CA LEU A 106 4.26 -16.14 1.29
C LEU A 106 2.83 -16.23 1.84
N ALA A 107 1.85 -15.76 1.07
CA ALA A 107 0.43 -15.78 1.45
C ALA A 107 -0.09 -17.21 1.70
N ARG A 108 0.25 -18.15 0.82
CA ARG A 108 -0.21 -19.56 0.90
C ARG A 108 0.74 -20.48 1.65
N ARG A 109 1.75 -19.93 2.34
CA ARG A 109 2.66 -20.74 3.15
C ARG A 109 1.87 -21.33 4.33
N PRO A 110 1.92 -22.65 4.59
CA PRO A 110 1.29 -23.24 5.77
C PRO A 110 1.75 -22.55 7.06
N GLY A 111 0.79 -22.07 7.85
CA GLY A 111 1.06 -21.29 9.08
C GLY A 111 1.86 -20.00 8.85
N GLY A 112 1.88 -19.46 7.63
CA GLY A 112 2.55 -18.20 7.29
C GLY A 112 1.71 -16.97 7.59
N VAL A 113 0.39 -17.09 7.50
CA VAL A 113 -0.55 -16.00 7.77
C VAL A 113 -1.58 -16.47 8.79
N CYS A 114 -1.68 -15.74 9.92
CA CYS A 114 -2.79 -15.86 10.85
C CYS A 114 -3.93 -14.95 10.37
N HIS A 115 -5.16 -15.43 10.37
CA HIS A 115 -6.32 -14.66 9.95
C HIS A 115 -7.19 -14.35 11.18
N VAL A 116 -7.41 -13.07 11.45
CA VAL A 116 -8.18 -12.56 12.59
C VAL A 116 -9.39 -11.79 12.07
N GLY A 117 -10.57 -12.05 12.63
CA GLY A 117 -11.81 -11.34 12.25
C GLY A 117 -12.45 -11.81 10.95
N VAL A 118 -12.15 -13.03 10.49
CA VAL A 118 -12.71 -13.59 9.25
C VAL A 118 -14.24 -13.69 9.31
N GLU A 119 -14.79 -13.88 10.50
CA GLU A 119 -16.22 -13.88 10.79
C GLU A 119 -16.93 -12.59 10.36
N HIS A 120 -16.24 -11.44 10.39
CA HIS A 120 -16.78 -10.15 9.95
C HIS A 120 -17.07 -10.11 8.44
N LEU A 121 -16.46 -11.02 7.66
CA LEU A 121 -16.74 -11.12 6.22
C LEU A 121 -18.15 -11.59 5.93
N LYS A 122 -18.85 -12.24 6.88
CA LYS A 122 -20.24 -12.71 6.67
C LYS A 122 -21.15 -11.55 6.28
N GLU A 123 -21.04 -10.44 7.00
CA GLU A 123 -21.78 -9.20 6.78
C GLU A 123 -21.23 -8.38 5.59
N CYS A 124 -20.18 -8.87 4.91
CA CYS A 124 -19.60 -8.28 3.70
C CYS A 124 -19.91 -9.09 2.44
N ARG A 125 -20.77 -10.12 2.55
CA ARG A 125 -21.18 -10.96 1.41
C ARG A 125 -22.36 -10.37 0.66
N ASP A 126 -23.23 -9.67 1.36
CA ASP A 126 -24.48 -9.15 0.81
C ASP A 126 -24.37 -7.64 0.60
N GLY A 127 -24.51 -7.21 -0.65
CA GLY A 127 -24.45 -5.80 -1.03
C GLY A 127 -23.03 -5.24 -1.20
N PRO A 128 -22.92 -3.93 -1.50
CA PRO A 128 -21.63 -3.33 -1.82
C PRO A 128 -20.76 -3.12 -0.60
N VAL A 129 -19.45 -3.37 -0.76
CA VAL A 129 -18.48 -3.27 0.33
C VAL A 129 -17.24 -2.51 -0.12
N ILE A 130 -16.79 -1.59 0.72
CA ILE A 130 -15.49 -0.95 0.60
C ILE A 130 -14.56 -1.54 1.66
N PHE A 131 -13.62 -2.38 1.22
CA PHE A 131 -12.50 -2.80 2.04
C PHE A 131 -11.50 -1.63 2.14
N MET A 132 -11.29 -1.14 3.35
CA MET A 132 -10.38 -0.02 3.63
C MET A 132 -9.02 -0.59 4.06
N GLY A 133 -8.09 -0.66 3.10
CA GLY A 133 -6.75 -1.22 3.28
C GLY A 133 -5.73 -0.22 3.81
N LEU A 134 -4.69 -0.72 4.46
CA LEU A 134 -3.50 0.05 4.88
C LEU A 134 -2.23 -0.47 4.23
N HIS A 135 -1.29 0.43 3.90
CA HIS A 135 0.04 0.11 3.43
C HIS A 135 0.98 -0.27 4.59
N LEU A 136 0.54 -1.24 5.39
CA LEU A 136 1.33 -1.86 6.45
C LEU A 136 1.97 -3.17 5.93
N SER A 137 3.21 -3.40 6.34
CA SER A 137 3.96 -4.60 5.98
C SER A 137 3.98 -4.82 4.46
N ASN A 138 3.50 -5.96 3.97
CA ASN A 138 3.38 -6.25 2.55
C ASN A 138 1.91 -6.38 2.16
N TRP A 139 1.28 -5.27 1.76
CA TRP A 139 -0.12 -5.24 1.38
C TRP A 139 -0.45 -6.07 0.12
N GLU A 140 0.53 -6.49 -0.68
CA GLU A 140 0.27 -7.43 -1.79
C GLU A 140 -0.08 -8.83 -1.25
N ILE A 141 0.48 -9.22 -0.09
CA ILE A 141 0.08 -10.44 0.62
C ILE A 141 -1.35 -10.31 1.15
N LEU A 142 -1.71 -9.14 1.71
CA LEU A 142 -3.09 -8.86 2.14
C LEU A 142 -4.07 -9.12 1.01
N MET A 143 -3.82 -8.56 -0.17
CA MET A 143 -4.73 -8.72 -1.31
C MET A 143 -4.84 -10.16 -1.78
N GLN A 144 -3.72 -10.90 -1.79
CA GLN A 144 -3.75 -12.33 -2.09
C GLN A 144 -4.57 -13.11 -1.06
N CYS A 145 -4.43 -12.83 0.24
CA CYS A 145 -5.20 -13.49 1.28
C CYS A 145 -6.70 -13.17 1.19
N LEU A 146 -7.07 -11.93 0.89
CA LEU A 146 -8.48 -11.56 0.66
C LEU A 146 -9.07 -12.30 -0.55
N SER A 147 -8.32 -12.42 -1.64
CA SER A 147 -8.74 -13.24 -2.79
C SER A 147 -8.88 -14.72 -2.43
N ASP A 148 -7.94 -15.28 -1.65
CA ASP A 148 -7.99 -16.67 -1.20
C ASP A 148 -9.16 -16.94 -0.23
N LEU A 149 -9.68 -15.90 0.44
CA LEU A 149 -10.93 -15.93 1.22
C LEU A 149 -12.21 -15.82 0.37
N GLY A 150 -12.07 -15.76 -0.96
CA GLY A 150 -13.17 -15.75 -1.92
C GLY A 150 -13.70 -14.36 -2.28
N LEU A 151 -12.96 -13.29 -1.97
CA LEU A 151 -13.36 -11.93 -2.31
C LEU A 151 -12.98 -11.58 -3.76
N THR A 152 -13.86 -10.86 -4.45
CA THR A 152 -13.64 -10.39 -5.84
C THR A 152 -13.42 -8.89 -5.83
N LEU A 153 -12.16 -8.50 -5.66
CA LEU A 153 -11.79 -7.11 -5.38
C LEU A 153 -11.53 -6.32 -6.67
N SER A 154 -12.12 -5.12 -6.74
CA SER A 154 -11.66 -4.05 -7.63
C SER A 154 -10.79 -3.06 -6.85
N LEU A 155 -9.70 -2.58 -7.45
CA LEU A 155 -8.73 -1.71 -6.79
C LEU A 155 -8.32 -0.55 -7.70
N ASN A 156 -8.28 0.67 -7.15
CA ASN A 156 -7.67 1.82 -7.83
C ASN A 156 -6.17 1.58 -8.01
N TYR A 157 -5.68 1.67 -9.24
CA TYR A 157 -4.29 1.36 -9.57
C TYR A 157 -3.55 2.57 -10.15
N ASP A 158 -2.59 3.10 -9.38
CA ASP A 158 -1.58 4.03 -9.90
C ASP A 158 -0.33 3.28 -10.37
N PRO A 159 -0.07 3.20 -11.69
CA PRO A 159 1.05 2.42 -12.20
C PRO A 159 2.39 3.06 -11.86
N PRO A 160 3.38 2.27 -11.38
CA PRO A 160 4.76 2.73 -11.26
C PRO A 160 5.29 3.32 -12.57
N ARG A 161 6.03 4.42 -12.48
CA ARG A 161 6.59 5.12 -13.66
C ARG A 161 7.48 4.23 -14.54
N ARG A 162 8.18 3.25 -13.94
CA ARG A 162 9.03 2.31 -14.69
C ARG A 162 8.21 1.15 -15.21
N ARG A 163 8.32 0.89 -16.52
CA ARG A 163 7.56 -0.15 -17.24
C ARG A 163 7.73 -1.55 -16.65
N GLY A 164 8.96 -1.93 -16.27
CA GLY A 164 9.24 -3.23 -15.65
C GLY A 164 8.51 -3.39 -14.31
N ARG A 165 8.57 -2.38 -13.45
CA ARG A 165 7.83 -2.37 -12.16
C ARG A 165 6.32 -2.37 -12.36
N HIS A 166 5.81 -1.57 -13.30
CA HIS A 166 4.39 -1.61 -13.68
C HIS A 166 3.97 -3.02 -14.09
N TRP A 167 4.72 -3.66 -14.99
CA TRP A 167 4.44 -5.04 -15.40
C TRP A 167 4.42 -6.01 -14.21
N ILE A 168 5.40 -5.93 -13.30
CA ILE A 168 5.48 -6.78 -12.10
C ILE A 168 4.26 -6.60 -11.21
N VAL A 169 3.91 -5.36 -10.87
CA VAL A 169 2.75 -5.07 -10.00
C VAL A 169 1.46 -5.57 -10.64
N ARG A 170 1.26 -5.28 -11.93
CA ARG A 170 0.10 -5.78 -12.69
C ARG A 170 0.07 -7.31 -12.72
N TYR A 171 1.21 -7.96 -12.94
CA TYR A 171 1.32 -9.43 -12.94
C TYR A 171 0.92 -10.03 -11.59
N VAL A 172 1.41 -9.48 -10.48
CA VAL A 172 1.09 -9.97 -9.13
C VAL A 172 -0.39 -9.80 -8.83
N ARG A 173 -0.94 -8.60 -9.06
CA ARG A 173 -2.34 -8.28 -8.72
C ARG A 173 -3.36 -9.01 -9.57
N THR A 174 -3.13 -9.12 -10.88
CA THR A 174 -4.04 -9.85 -11.77
C THR A 174 -4.02 -11.36 -11.50
N ARG A 175 -2.88 -11.92 -11.09
CA ARG A 175 -2.78 -13.33 -10.67
C ARG A 175 -3.51 -13.61 -9.35
N ALA A 176 -3.67 -12.60 -8.52
CA ALA A 176 -4.55 -12.62 -7.34
C ALA A 176 -6.03 -12.31 -7.68
N GLY A 177 -6.41 -12.28 -8.97
CA GLY A 177 -7.81 -12.07 -9.38
C GLY A 177 -8.33 -10.64 -9.20
N ILE A 178 -7.44 -9.66 -8.97
CA ILE A 178 -7.84 -8.28 -8.68
C ILE A 178 -8.12 -7.53 -9.98
N ALA A 179 -9.30 -6.91 -10.06
CA ALA A 179 -9.64 -5.99 -11.15
C ALA A 179 -9.00 -4.61 -10.92
N LEU A 180 -8.20 -4.14 -11.87
CA LEU A 180 -7.48 -2.86 -11.74
C LEU A 180 -8.25 -1.73 -12.40
N LEU A 181 -8.66 -0.76 -11.59
CA LEU A 181 -9.32 0.48 -12.02
C LEU A 181 -8.27 1.53 -12.41
N PRO A 182 -8.59 2.48 -13.31
CA PRO A 182 -7.65 3.52 -13.74
C PRO A 182 -7.22 4.43 -12.56
N PRO A 183 -6.08 5.12 -12.66
CA PRO A 183 -5.60 5.99 -11.59
C PRO A 183 -6.40 7.29 -11.40
N GLY A 184 -6.30 7.84 -10.19
CA GLY A 184 -6.76 9.19 -9.88
C GLY A 184 -8.27 9.41 -10.06
N ARG A 185 -8.65 10.60 -10.52
CA ARG A 185 -10.07 10.98 -10.69
C ARG A 185 -10.83 10.08 -11.68
N GLN A 186 -10.12 9.43 -12.61
CA GLN A 186 -10.73 8.53 -13.58
C GLN A 186 -11.25 7.24 -12.93
N ALA A 187 -10.73 6.87 -11.75
CA ALA A 187 -11.14 5.69 -10.98
C ALA A 187 -12.55 5.82 -10.37
N VAL A 188 -13.00 7.04 -10.10
CA VAL A 188 -14.21 7.30 -9.31
C VAL A 188 -15.46 6.73 -9.98
N ARG A 189 -15.63 6.93 -11.29
CA ARG A 189 -16.79 6.42 -12.03
C ARG A 189 -16.81 4.88 -12.11
N PRO A 190 -15.72 4.20 -12.49
CA PRO A 190 -15.63 2.75 -12.41
C PRO A 190 -15.87 2.19 -11.01
N ALA A 191 -15.25 2.77 -9.98
CA ALA A 191 -15.43 2.34 -8.59
C ALA A 191 -16.89 2.44 -8.14
N LEU A 192 -17.55 3.53 -8.50
CA LEU A 192 -18.97 3.70 -8.23
C LEU A 192 -19.82 2.63 -8.92
N ARG A 193 -19.56 2.31 -10.19
CA ARG A 193 -20.30 1.25 -10.90
C ARG A 193 -20.12 -0.12 -10.27
N VAL A 194 -18.92 -0.43 -9.78
CA VAL A 194 -18.65 -1.67 -9.04
C VAL A 194 -19.55 -1.75 -7.81
N LEU A 195 -19.63 -0.68 -7.02
CA LEU A 195 -20.45 -0.62 -5.81
C LEU A 195 -21.96 -0.58 -6.13
N GLU A 196 -22.40 0.17 -7.15
CA GLU A 196 -23.82 0.17 -7.57
C GLU A 196 -24.29 -1.22 -8.05
N ALA A 197 -23.37 -2.08 -8.51
CA ALA A 197 -23.63 -3.47 -8.85
C ALA A 197 -23.52 -4.45 -7.66
N GLY A 198 -23.37 -3.95 -6.43
CA GLY A 198 -23.19 -4.77 -5.22
C GLY A 198 -21.79 -5.41 -5.10
N GLY A 199 -20.81 -4.89 -5.83
CA GLY A 199 -19.44 -5.41 -5.86
C GLY A 199 -18.57 -4.95 -4.69
N GLN A 200 -17.33 -5.45 -4.67
CA GLN A 200 -16.36 -5.21 -3.62
C GLN A 200 -15.21 -4.34 -4.13
N LEU A 201 -14.96 -3.23 -3.44
CA LEU A 201 -13.89 -2.28 -3.75
C LEU A 201 -12.84 -2.30 -2.63
N LEU A 202 -11.58 -2.47 -2.99
CA LEU A 202 -10.46 -2.24 -2.08
C LEU A 202 -9.92 -0.82 -2.32
N VAL A 203 -9.84 -0.02 -1.26
CA VAL A 203 -9.23 1.31 -1.27
C VAL A 203 -8.18 1.37 -0.18
N PHE A 204 -6.94 1.65 -0.56
CA PHE A 204 -5.92 2.00 0.42
C PHE A 204 -6.07 3.46 0.84
N CYS A 205 -6.32 3.69 2.13
CA CYS A 205 -6.78 4.99 2.61
C CYS A 205 -5.67 5.87 3.21
N ASP A 206 -4.54 5.27 3.57
CA ASP A 206 -3.40 5.86 4.27
C ASP A 206 -2.32 6.44 3.33
N GLU A 207 -2.74 6.85 2.13
CA GLU A 207 -1.81 7.19 1.06
C GLU A 207 -1.18 8.59 1.20
N GLY A 208 0.10 8.65 0.82
CA GLY A 208 0.77 9.91 0.53
C GLY A 208 0.79 10.22 -0.97
N PHE A 209 0.42 11.45 -1.35
CA PHE A 209 0.44 11.92 -2.73
C PHE A 209 1.54 12.96 -2.92
N ASN A 210 2.30 12.87 -4.01
CA ASN A 210 3.45 13.76 -4.28
C ASN A 210 4.46 13.86 -3.13
N GLY A 211 4.65 12.76 -2.38
CA GLY A 211 5.58 12.70 -1.25
C GLY A 211 5.09 13.42 0.01
N GLN A 212 3.81 13.78 0.08
CA GLN A 212 3.14 14.36 1.25
C GLN A 212 2.07 13.41 1.76
N ILE A 213 2.01 13.19 3.07
CA ILE A 213 0.97 12.39 3.71
C ILE A 213 -0.31 13.21 3.76
N ARG A 214 -1.41 12.62 3.28
CA ARG A 214 -2.75 13.23 3.33
C ARG A 214 -3.58 12.64 4.46
N ALA A 215 -3.41 11.35 4.71
CA ALA A 215 -4.05 10.57 5.76
C ALA A 215 -3.10 9.43 6.21
N PRO A 216 -3.14 8.98 7.47
CA PRO A 216 -3.87 9.56 8.60
C PRO A 216 -3.42 10.99 8.93
N PHE A 217 -4.18 11.69 9.79
CA PHE A 217 -3.93 13.10 10.08
C PHE A 217 -2.76 13.33 11.03
N LEU A 218 -2.52 12.42 11.98
CA LEU A 218 -1.34 12.41 12.85
C LEU A 218 -1.10 13.78 13.52
N GLY A 219 -2.16 14.34 14.09
CA GLY A 219 -2.16 15.66 14.72
C GLY A 219 -2.38 16.86 13.78
N ARG A 220 -2.49 16.65 12.46
CA ARG A 220 -2.92 17.69 11.51
C ARG A 220 -4.44 17.89 11.55
N PRO A 221 -4.96 19.06 11.12
CA PRO A 221 -6.39 19.25 10.91
C PRO A 221 -6.95 18.27 9.87
N ALA A 222 -8.17 17.79 10.12
CA ALA A 222 -8.91 16.99 9.16
C ALA A 222 -9.15 17.79 7.87
N ASN A 223 -9.08 17.12 6.72
CA ASN A 223 -9.34 17.73 5.42
C ASN A 223 -9.95 16.73 4.44
N LEU A 224 -10.57 17.26 3.39
CA LEU A 224 -11.29 16.47 2.38
C LEU A 224 -10.43 16.06 1.19
N GLU A 225 -9.13 16.39 1.19
CA GLU A 225 -8.19 16.02 0.12
C GLU A 225 -7.55 14.65 0.35
N THR A 226 -8.30 13.72 0.93
CA THR A 226 -7.83 12.39 1.36
C THR A 226 -8.60 11.26 0.68
N ASN A 227 -8.05 10.05 0.71
CA ASN A 227 -8.78 8.85 0.31
C ASN A 227 -9.93 8.52 1.29
N TYR A 228 -9.89 9.00 2.55
CA TYR A 228 -11.04 8.93 3.45
C TYR A 228 -12.26 9.64 2.87
N ALA A 229 -12.08 10.84 2.31
CA ALA A 229 -13.17 11.58 1.68
C ALA A 229 -13.73 10.86 0.44
N LEU A 230 -12.88 10.16 -0.32
CA LEU A 230 -13.32 9.30 -1.43
C LEU A 230 -14.16 8.13 -0.91
N VAL A 231 -13.66 7.41 0.10
CA VAL A 231 -14.36 6.28 0.73
C VAL A 231 -15.72 6.73 1.26
N ALA A 232 -15.77 7.82 2.04
CA ALA A 232 -17.01 8.34 2.61
C ALA A 232 -18.04 8.72 1.55
N ARG A 233 -17.61 9.40 0.46
CA ARG A 233 -18.50 9.75 -0.67
C ARG A 233 -19.06 8.52 -1.38
N LEU A 234 -18.22 7.51 -1.62
CA LEU A 234 -18.64 6.27 -2.28
C LEU A 234 -19.62 5.50 -1.40
N ALA A 235 -19.31 5.33 -0.11
CA ALA A 235 -20.16 4.66 0.86
C ALA A 235 -21.53 5.35 0.97
N ARG A 236 -21.59 6.66 1.22
CA ARG A 236 -22.86 7.41 1.29
C ARG A 236 -23.70 7.28 0.02
N ARG A 237 -23.06 7.30 -1.14
CA ARG A 237 -23.77 7.26 -2.42
C ARG A 237 -24.35 5.89 -2.76
N THR A 238 -23.68 4.83 -2.32
CA THR A 238 -24.02 3.45 -2.73
C THR A 238 -24.62 2.61 -1.61
N GLY A 239 -24.64 3.15 -0.38
CA GLY A 239 -24.96 2.37 0.81
C GLY A 239 -23.90 1.32 1.14
N ALA A 240 -22.67 1.47 0.60
CA ALA A 240 -21.64 0.47 0.80
C ALA A 240 -21.12 0.45 2.23
N ARG A 241 -21.01 -0.77 2.78
CA ARG A 241 -20.43 -1.01 4.09
C ARG A 241 -18.92 -0.85 4.04
N ILE A 242 -18.31 -0.30 5.09
CA ILE A 242 -16.87 -0.06 5.14
C ILE A 242 -16.22 -1.08 6.08
N CYS A 243 -15.31 -1.90 5.55
CA CYS A 243 -14.60 -2.96 6.27
C CYS A 243 -13.10 -2.66 6.32
N PRO A 244 -12.55 -2.19 7.46
CA PRO A 244 -11.12 -1.98 7.59
C PRO A 244 -10.35 -3.30 7.58
N VAL A 245 -9.29 -3.37 6.78
CA VAL A 245 -8.43 -4.55 6.64
C VAL A 245 -6.96 -4.13 6.64
N TYR A 246 -6.10 -4.85 7.34
CA TYR A 246 -4.68 -4.58 7.33
C TYR A 246 -3.86 -5.83 7.59
N LEU A 247 -2.58 -5.77 7.21
CA LEU A 247 -1.64 -6.86 7.38
C LEU A 247 -0.44 -6.37 8.18
N THR A 248 -0.11 -7.07 9.25
CA THR A 248 1.10 -6.85 10.02
C THR A 248 2.05 -8.02 9.83
N ARG A 249 3.34 -7.77 10.02
CA ARG A 249 4.35 -8.80 10.18
C ARG A 249 4.69 -8.90 11.66
N GLU A 250 4.60 -10.12 12.17
CA GLU A 250 5.03 -10.43 13.53
C GLU A 250 6.55 -10.64 13.54
N GLU A 251 7.00 -11.68 12.82
CA GLU A 251 8.41 -12.03 12.77
C GLU A 251 8.74 -12.80 11.49
N GLY A 252 9.90 -12.49 10.88
CA GLY A 252 10.40 -13.25 9.73
C GLY A 252 9.42 -13.16 8.55
N VAL A 253 8.76 -14.27 8.23
CA VAL A 253 7.69 -14.36 7.20
C VAL A 253 6.35 -14.78 7.79
N ARG A 254 6.13 -14.52 9.08
CA ARG A 254 4.84 -14.69 9.76
C ARG A 254 4.08 -13.37 9.73
N PHE A 255 2.84 -13.43 9.26
CA PHE A 255 1.97 -12.29 9.11
C PHE A 255 0.65 -12.51 9.85
N THR A 256 -0.02 -11.42 10.17
CA THR A 256 -1.39 -11.42 10.67
C THR A 256 -2.22 -10.58 9.72
N LEU A 257 -3.21 -11.19 9.08
CA LEU A 257 -4.28 -10.49 8.38
C LEU A 257 -5.39 -10.21 9.40
N THR A 258 -5.69 -8.94 9.62
CA THR A 258 -6.77 -8.52 10.50
C THR A 258 -7.88 -7.89 9.69
N ILE A 259 -9.10 -8.39 9.89
CA ILE A 259 -10.34 -7.88 9.31
C ILE A 259 -11.18 -7.33 10.46
N LEU A 260 -11.40 -6.03 10.50
CA LEU A 260 -12.20 -5.42 11.55
C LEU A 260 -13.69 -5.54 11.23
N GLU A 261 -14.50 -5.41 12.28
CA GLU A 261 -15.95 -5.25 12.14
C GLU A 261 -16.21 -4.09 11.18
N SER A 262 -17.17 -4.29 10.28
CA SER A 262 -17.46 -3.27 9.29
C SER A 262 -18.66 -2.44 9.74
N PHE A 263 -18.88 -1.30 9.10
CA PHE A 263 -19.90 -0.36 9.55
C PHE A 263 -20.39 0.50 8.39
N ASP A 264 -21.56 1.10 8.58
CA ASP A 264 -22.14 2.01 7.61
C ASP A 264 -21.93 3.48 8.01
N LEU A 265 -21.94 4.35 6.99
CA LEU A 265 -22.01 5.80 7.13
C LEU A 265 -23.46 6.24 6.90
N THR A 266 -24.36 5.88 7.80
CA THR A 266 -25.83 6.10 7.66
C THR A 266 -26.33 7.37 8.33
N CYS A 267 -25.47 8.14 9.00
CA CYS A 267 -25.88 9.36 9.67
C CYS A 267 -26.12 10.50 8.65
N ALA A 268 -27.37 10.68 8.23
CA ALA A 268 -27.75 11.73 7.26
C ALA A 268 -27.43 13.15 7.73
N SER A 269 -27.34 13.39 9.05
CA SER A 269 -26.99 14.68 9.64
C SER A 269 -25.48 14.90 9.79
N ALA A 270 -24.63 13.89 9.59
CA ALA A 270 -23.19 14.04 9.73
C ALA A 270 -22.61 14.78 8.52
N SER A 271 -21.68 15.71 8.78
CA SER A 271 -20.91 16.35 7.71
C SER A 271 -19.97 15.32 7.06
N LEU A 272 -19.50 15.59 5.83
CA LEU A 272 -18.49 14.73 5.22
C LEU A 272 -17.17 14.75 6.00
N LEU A 273 -16.89 15.84 6.73
CA LEU A 273 -15.70 15.95 7.57
C LEU A 273 -15.81 15.01 8.77
N ASP A 274 -16.99 14.89 9.38
CA ASP A 274 -17.25 13.99 10.52
C ASP A 274 -17.00 12.53 10.14
N ASP A 275 -17.42 12.11 8.94
CA ASP A 275 -17.12 10.77 8.42
C ASP A 275 -15.62 10.56 8.27
N VAL A 276 -14.92 11.55 7.71
CA VAL A 276 -13.48 11.49 7.49
C VAL A 276 -12.73 11.39 8.83
N GLU A 277 -13.17 12.11 9.85
CA GLU A 277 -12.64 12.00 11.21
C GLU A 277 -12.93 10.63 11.83
N ARG A 278 -14.14 10.09 11.63
CA ARG A 278 -14.49 8.73 12.06
C ARG A 278 -13.59 7.67 11.42
N LEU A 279 -13.33 7.79 10.11
CA LEU A 279 -12.40 6.89 9.40
C LEU A 279 -10.97 7.04 9.95
N ASN A 280 -10.52 8.27 10.20
CA ASN A 280 -9.20 8.52 10.78
C ASN A 280 -9.06 7.95 12.19
N ALA A 281 -10.11 8.03 13.03
CA ALA A 281 -10.11 7.49 14.38
C ALA A 281 -9.89 5.97 14.42
N ILE A 282 -10.26 5.26 13.35
CA ILE A 282 -9.98 3.82 13.19
C ILE A 282 -8.56 3.60 12.68
N VAL A 283 -8.14 4.34 11.64
CA VAL A 283 -6.89 4.07 10.93
C VAL A 283 -5.65 4.59 11.66
N GLU A 284 -5.71 5.78 12.25
CA GLU A 284 -4.56 6.43 12.85
C GLU A 284 -3.93 5.62 14.00
N PRO A 285 -4.69 5.02 14.94
CA PRO A 285 -4.12 4.16 15.96
C PRO A 285 -3.44 2.91 15.38
N LEU A 286 -3.96 2.33 14.30
CA LEU A 286 -3.39 1.17 13.63
C LEU A 286 -2.04 1.51 12.97
N VAL A 287 -2.00 2.64 12.26
CA VAL A 287 -0.77 3.15 11.65
C VAL A 287 0.26 3.50 12.73
N ARG A 288 -0.16 4.15 13.83
CA ARG A 288 0.75 4.54 14.91
C ARG A 288 1.32 3.33 15.65
N SER A 289 0.50 2.32 15.96
CA SER A 289 0.97 1.09 16.62
C SER A 289 1.93 0.27 15.77
N HIS A 290 1.82 0.36 14.44
CA HIS A 290 2.67 -0.37 13.49
C HIS A 290 3.54 0.55 12.63
N ALA A 291 3.89 1.75 13.14
CA ALA A 291 4.56 2.79 12.35
C ALA A 291 5.85 2.32 11.64
N PRO A 292 6.70 1.46 12.21
CA PRO A 292 7.86 0.91 11.49
C PRO A 292 7.50 0.05 10.27
N GLN A 293 6.28 -0.45 10.17
CA GLN A 293 5.82 -1.24 9.04
C GLN A 293 5.07 -0.41 7.99
N TRP A 294 4.85 0.87 8.26
CA TRP A 294 4.07 1.74 7.40
C TRP A 294 4.90 2.32 6.26
N TYR A 295 4.45 2.07 5.02
CA TYR A 295 5.18 2.40 3.80
C TYR A 295 5.56 3.89 3.69
N PHE A 296 4.65 4.78 4.09
CA PHE A 296 4.75 6.23 3.86
C PHE A 296 5.46 7.01 4.98
N ILE A 297 6.07 6.35 5.98
CA ILE A 297 6.70 7.06 7.09
C ILE A 297 7.82 8.02 6.64
N ASP A 298 8.41 7.84 5.46
CA ASP A 298 9.45 8.71 4.88
C ASP A 298 8.90 9.87 4.02
N ASN A 299 7.57 9.99 3.91
CA ASN A 299 6.91 11.12 3.27
C ASN A 299 6.81 12.32 4.22
N ARG A 300 6.62 13.51 3.66
CA ARG A 300 6.46 14.72 4.47
C ARG A 300 5.13 14.69 5.22
N MET A 301 5.20 14.78 6.54
CA MET A 301 4.04 14.94 7.45
C MET A 301 3.72 16.41 7.71
N VAL A 302 4.63 17.33 7.41
CA VAL A 302 4.50 18.77 7.64
C VAL A 302 4.97 19.48 6.36
N SER A 303 4.24 20.53 5.96
CA SER A 303 4.67 21.52 4.96
C SER A 303 5.47 22.62 5.65
#